data_AF-A0A0C3NQD2-F1
#
_entry.id   AF-A0A0C3NQD2-F1
#
_cell.length_a   1.000
_cell.length_b   1.000
_cell.length_c   1.000
_cell.angle_alpha   90.00
_cell.angle_beta   90.00
_cell.angle_gamma   90.00
#
_symmetry.space_group_name_H-M   'P 1'
#
loop_
_entity.id
_entity.type
_entity.pdbx_description
1 polymer ?
#
loop_
_entity_poly.entity_id
_entity_poly.type
_entity_poly.pdbx_seq_one_letter_code
_entity_poly.pdbx_strand_id
1 'polypeptide(L)'
;MAITINALELYRVAHLCSLHFSIQAFVKTICDLQGVAFQHYLSCQFSIMLNLYLNILNGVEALIMEALSRTSDDWHLQHACPACTYKLKDKPHLKFKILYAMDGNDSLKHILHHIMEDEDSHELPTTQKVPMTCYLSCELVDSFAQSAPIQSTQSTSKDIKEEQSYLEGLEMEPLNETLQMEYWQALVNLEASKKDLDLKSVLWDVTTPSDLKDYATYMCKTQKAETAHWHAIDMYNEDLHIVQDLKSKLNIDSCWTPKQPEWHDAAHLVTKRTFQHALDHLEALIIMQIFELLKMNCAGTRYKMQKHIVKVLQVHSSAICIALEQYNTAAHAMDPPHCILKWDEVAEYAFITEFDLLRDAWQDVSQ
;
A
#
# COMPACT_ATOMS: atom_id res chain seq x y z
N MET A 1 -19.83 -40.94 2.88
CA MET A 1 -18.66 -40.53 2.08
C MET A 1 -17.43 -41.03 2.81
N ALA A 2 -16.59 -41.83 2.17
CA ALA A 2 -15.30 -42.23 2.75
C ALA A 2 -14.24 -41.20 2.30
N ILE A 3 -13.51 -40.64 3.25
CA ILE A 3 -12.43 -39.67 2.98
C ILE A 3 -11.10 -40.39 3.20
N THR A 4 -10.22 -40.35 2.20
CA THR A 4 -8.89 -40.96 2.30
C THR A 4 -7.90 -39.99 2.93
N ILE A 5 -6.83 -40.52 3.52
CA ILE A 5 -5.71 -39.70 4.01
C ILE A 5 -5.13 -38.84 2.88
N ASN A 6 -5.03 -39.39 1.66
CA ASN A 6 -4.57 -38.64 0.49
C ASN A 6 -5.48 -37.45 0.14
N ALA A 7 -6.79 -37.55 0.36
CA ALA A 7 -7.70 -36.43 0.15
C ALA A 7 -7.52 -35.34 1.22
N LEU A 8 -7.24 -35.73 2.47
CA LEU A 8 -6.92 -34.78 3.55
C LEU A 8 -5.58 -34.08 3.30
N GLU A 9 -4.57 -34.82 2.85
CA GLU A 9 -3.27 -34.23 2.50
C GLU A 9 -3.36 -33.33 1.28
N LEU A 10 -4.13 -33.72 0.26
CA LEU A 10 -4.39 -32.89 -0.91
C LEU A 10 -5.02 -31.56 -0.50
N TYR A 11 -6.02 -31.58 0.38
CA TYR A 11 -6.61 -30.37 0.91
C TYR A 11 -5.60 -29.54 1.70
N ARG A 12 -4.83 -30.16 2.60
CA ARG A 12 -3.82 -29.47 3.42
C ARG A 12 -2.81 -28.73 2.55
N VAL A 13 -2.25 -29.39 1.53
CA VAL A 13 -1.30 -28.78 0.59
C VAL A 13 -1.96 -27.67 -0.22
N ALA A 14 -3.15 -27.92 -0.78
CA ALA A 14 -3.86 -26.92 -1.58
C ALA A 14 -4.22 -25.66 -0.75
N HIS A 15 -4.63 -25.85 0.51
CA HIS A 15 -4.95 -24.75 1.42
C HIS A 15 -3.71 -23.97 1.88
N LEU A 16 -2.54 -24.62 2.01
CA LEU A 16 -1.28 -23.95 2.29
C LEU A 16 -0.78 -23.12 1.09
N CYS A 17 -1.08 -23.53 -0.13
CA CYS A 17 -0.80 -22.76 -1.34
C CYS A 17 -1.81 -21.63 -1.57
N SER A 18 -3.06 -21.81 -1.16
CA SER A 18 -4.14 -20.84 -1.32
C SER A 18 -5.11 -20.89 -0.15
N LEU A 19 -5.03 -19.89 0.72
CA LEU A 19 -5.93 -19.72 1.88
C LEU A 19 -7.40 -19.50 1.48
N HIS A 20 -7.68 -19.20 0.22
CA HIS A 20 -9.05 -19.06 -0.32
C HIS A 20 -9.71 -20.42 -0.62
N PHE A 21 -8.98 -21.52 -0.53
CA PHE A 21 -9.50 -22.84 -0.86
C PHE A 21 -10.36 -23.43 0.26
N SER A 22 -11.63 -23.06 0.30
CA SER A 22 -12.54 -23.47 1.39
C SER A 22 -12.80 -24.98 1.47
N ILE A 23 -12.98 -25.49 2.70
CA ILE A 23 -13.43 -26.87 2.98
C ILE A 23 -14.70 -27.21 2.19
N GLN A 24 -15.67 -26.30 2.18
CA GLN A 24 -16.94 -26.52 1.50
C GLN A 24 -16.78 -26.70 -0.01
N ALA A 25 -15.94 -25.87 -0.65
CA ALA A 25 -15.65 -26.01 -2.07
C ALA A 25 -14.99 -27.37 -2.35
N PHE A 26 -13.98 -27.75 -1.55
CA PHE A 26 -13.29 -29.02 -1.70
C PHE A 26 -14.21 -30.24 -1.54
N VAL A 27 -15.03 -30.25 -0.48
CA VAL A 27 -15.97 -31.35 -0.21
C VAL A 27 -17.03 -31.44 -1.30
N LYS A 28 -17.51 -30.30 -1.82
CA LYS A 28 -18.44 -30.29 -2.95
C LYS A 28 -17.81 -30.89 -4.20
N THR A 29 -16.56 -30.53 -4.52
CA THR A 29 -15.81 -31.15 -5.63
C THR A 29 -15.69 -32.66 -5.46
N ILE A 30 -15.40 -33.15 -4.26
CA ILE A 30 -15.35 -34.60 -3.99
C ILE A 30 -16.73 -35.26 -4.20
N CYS A 31 -17.81 -34.61 -3.74
CA CYS A 31 -19.17 -35.11 -3.94
C CYS A 31 -19.52 -35.20 -5.44
N ASP A 32 -19.18 -34.17 -6.22
CA ASP A 32 -19.42 -34.10 -7.66
C ASP A 32 -18.63 -35.20 -8.39
N LEU A 33 -17.36 -35.44 -8.03
CA LEU A 33 -16.53 -36.51 -8.58
C LEU A 33 -17.07 -37.91 -8.27
N GLN A 34 -17.70 -38.09 -7.11
CA GLN A 34 -18.30 -39.35 -6.68
C GLN A 34 -19.73 -39.55 -7.21
N GLY A 35 -20.30 -38.55 -7.90
CA GLY A 35 -21.68 -38.58 -8.37
C GLY A 35 -22.71 -38.58 -7.23
N VAL A 36 -22.36 -38.03 -6.06
CA VAL A 36 -23.23 -37.97 -4.88
C VAL A 36 -23.66 -36.53 -4.62
N ALA A 37 -24.92 -36.33 -4.25
CA ALA A 37 -25.41 -35.00 -3.89
C ALA A 37 -24.71 -34.48 -2.62
N PHE A 38 -24.17 -33.26 -2.70
CA PHE A 38 -23.58 -32.58 -1.55
C PHE A 38 -24.60 -32.38 -0.42
N GLN A 39 -24.17 -32.64 0.82
CA GLN A 39 -24.94 -32.44 2.04
C GLN A 39 -24.09 -31.65 3.03
N HIS A 40 -24.68 -30.67 3.72
CA HIS A 40 -23.95 -29.74 4.58
C HIS A 40 -23.15 -30.44 5.70
N TYR A 41 -23.66 -31.55 6.24
CA TYR A 41 -22.98 -32.30 7.28
C TYR A 41 -21.65 -32.92 6.81
N LEU A 42 -21.45 -33.13 5.50
CA LEU A 42 -20.21 -33.68 4.95
C LEU A 42 -19.03 -32.74 5.12
N SER A 43 -19.25 -31.42 5.06
CA SER A 43 -18.22 -30.41 5.34
C SER A 43 -17.79 -30.45 6.81
N CYS A 44 -18.75 -30.60 7.73
CA CYS A 44 -18.47 -30.74 9.16
C CYS A 44 -17.68 -32.04 9.43
N GLN A 45 -18.10 -33.17 8.85
CA GLN A 45 -17.38 -34.44 8.96
C GLN A 45 -15.97 -34.35 8.38
N PHE A 46 -15.79 -33.66 7.26
CA PHE A 46 -14.47 -33.44 6.66
C PHE A 46 -13.57 -32.60 7.57
N SER A 47 -14.10 -31.52 8.16
CA SER A 47 -13.36 -30.68 9.12
C SER A 47 -12.87 -31.49 10.33
N ILE A 48 -13.76 -32.31 10.92
CA ILE A 48 -13.41 -33.21 12.02
C ILE A 48 -12.30 -34.20 11.60
N MET A 49 -12.42 -34.79 10.41
CA MET A 49 -11.41 -35.71 9.87
C MET A 49 -10.07 -35.01 9.63
N LEU A 50 -10.07 -33.78 9.12
CA LEU A 50 -8.87 -32.97 8.91
C LEU A 50 -8.18 -32.66 10.23
N ASN A 51 -8.92 -32.29 11.27
CA ASN A 51 -8.37 -32.06 12.60
C ASN A 51 -7.71 -33.32 13.18
N LEU A 52 -8.37 -34.48 13.06
CA LEU A 52 -7.78 -35.76 13.47
C LEU A 52 -6.51 -36.08 12.67
N TYR A 53 -6.51 -35.81 11.37
CA TYR A 53 -5.35 -35.99 10.52
C TYR A 53 -4.17 -35.10 10.92
N LEU A 54 -4.41 -33.81 11.17
CA LEU A 54 -3.39 -32.88 11.65
C LEU A 54 -2.85 -33.31 13.02
N ASN A 55 -3.70 -33.81 13.92
CA ASN A 55 -3.26 -34.35 15.21
C ASN A 55 -2.37 -35.58 15.06
N ILE A 56 -2.68 -36.47 14.11
CA ILE A 56 -1.83 -37.62 13.79
C ILE A 56 -0.48 -37.14 13.25
N LEU A 57 -0.46 -36.18 12.33
CA LEU A 57 0.78 -35.60 11.81
C LEU A 57 1.62 -34.99 12.94
N ASN A 58 1.02 -34.21 13.83
CA ASN A 58 1.70 -33.63 14.98
C ASN A 58 2.25 -34.70 15.94
N GLY A 59 1.51 -35.79 16.16
CA GLY A 59 1.99 -36.91 16.95
C GLY A 59 3.17 -37.64 16.31
N VAL A 60 3.13 -37.84 14.99
CA VAL A 60 4.25 -38.42 14.22
C VAL A 60 5.47 -37.50 14.26
N GLU A 61 5.28 -36.19 14.06
CA GLU A 61 6.34 -35.19 14.19
C GLU A 61 7.00 -35.26 15.57
N ALA A 62 6.20 -35.33 16.64
CA ALA A 62 6.71 -35.47 18.01
C ALA A 62 7.55 -36.74 18.20
N LEU A 63 7.08 -37.89 17.69
CA LEU A 63 7.83 -39.16 17.73
C LEU A 63 9.13 -39.10 16.92
N ILE A 64 9.12 -38.43 15.77
CA ILE A 64 10.32 -38.20 14.94
C ILE A 64 11.31 -37.32 15.71
N MET A 65 10.84 -36.25 16.33
CA MET A 65 11.68 -35.34 17.11
C MET A 65 12.29 -36.06 18.32
N GLU A 66 11.53 -36.91 19.01
CA GLU A 66 12.04 -37.76 20.09
C GLU A 66 13.09 -38.77 19.58
N ALA A 67 12.79 -39.51 18.51
CA ALA A 67 13.71 -40.49 17.94
C ALA A 67 15.03 -39.87 17.45
N LEU A 68 14.98 -38.63 16.97
CA LEU A 68 16.14 -37.88 16.52
C LEU A 68 16.85 -37.11 17.65
N SER A 69 16.41 -37.27 18.91
CA SER A 69 16.94 -36.55 20.08
C SER A 69 16.87 -35.02 19.95
N ARG A 70 15.81 -34.53 19.30
CA ARG A 70 15.55 -33.10 18.99
C ARG A 70 14.52 -32.50 19.94
N THR A 71 14.58 -32.88 21.21
CA THR A 71 13.56 -32.54 22.23
C THR A 71 13.95 -31.34 23.09
N SER A 72 15.09 -30.70 22.85
CA SER A 72 15.45 -29.48 23.59
C SER A 72 14.57 -28.31 23.16
N ASP A 73 14.15 -27.49 24.12
CA ASP A 73 13.25 -26.35 23.89
C ASP A 73 13.81 -25.34 22.87
N ASP A 74 15.14 -25.27 22.74
CA ASP A 74 15.86 -24.40 21.82
C ASP A 74 16.42 -25.13 20.57
N TRP A 75 16.08 -26.41 20.37
CA TRP A 75 16.66 -27.22 19.30
C TRP A 75 16.50 -26.57 17.92
N HIS A 76 15.30 -26.07 17.62
CA HIS A 76 15.01 -25.37 16.37
C HIS A 76 15.81 -24.07 16.21
N LEU A 77 16.05 -23.33 17.30
CA LEU A 77 16.82 -22.09 17.27
C LEU A 77 18.31 -22.38 17.03
N GLN A 78 18.83 -23.45 17.64
CA GLN A 78 20.21 -23.90 17.44
C GLN A 78 20.47 -24.48 16.05
N HIS A 79 19.44 -25.05 15.40
CA HIS A 79 19.54 -25.75 14.12
C HIS A 79 18.73 -25.09 13.00
N ALA A 80 18.37 -23.81 13.17
CA ALA A 80 17.72 -23.02 12.13
C ALA A 80 18.58 -22.95 10.86
N CYS A 81 17.95 -22.64 9.73
CA CYS A 81 18.57 -22.63 8.39
C CYS A 81 20.01 -22.08 8.45
N PRO A 82 21.03 -22.85 8.03
CA PRO A 82 22.42 -22.43 8.10
C PRO A 82 22.66 -21.12 7.34
N ALA A 83 22.03 -20.92 6.17
CA ALA A 83 22.14 -19.67 5.42
C ALA A 83 21.63 -18.44 6.20
N CYS A 84 20.64 -18.61 7.07
CA CYS A 84 20.09 -17.56 7.92
C CYS A 84 20.89 -17.34 9.22
N THR A 85 21.85 -18.22 9.55
CA THR A 85 22.62 -18.18 10.81
C THR A 85 24.15 -18.18 10.61
N TYR A 86 24.62 -18.32 9.36
CA TYR A 86 26.05 -18.30 9.01
C TYR A 86 26.68 -16.95 9.31
N LYS A 87 27.81 -16.99 10.02
CA LYS A 87 28.70 -15.83 10.19
C LYS A 87 29.85 -15.93 9.21
N LEU A 88 29.99 -14.95 8.33
CA LEU A 88 31.14 -14.82 7.44
C LEU A 88 32.35 -14.35 8.26
N LYS A 89 33.49 -15.06 8.15
CA LYS A 89 34.70 -14.83 8.97
C LYS A 89 35.29 -13.41 8.81
N ASP A 90 35.08 -12.79 7.65
CA ASP A 90 35.69 -11.50 7.27
C ASP A 90 34.70 -10.32 7.27
N LYS A 91 33.48 -10.52 7.79
CA LYS A 91 32.50 -9.42 7.92
C LYS A 91 32.44 -8.90 9.36
N PRO A 92 32.17 -7.59 9.54
CA PRO A 92 31.98 -7.02 10.87
C PRO A 92 30.86 -7.74 11.61
N HIS A 93 31.06 -7.97 12.91
CA HIS A 93 30.12 -8.73 13.74
C HIS A 93 28.77 -8.00 13.80
N LEU A 94 27.73 -8.58 13.20
CA LEU A 94 26.37 -8.05 13.25
C LEU A 94 25.88 -7.95 14.69
N LYS A 95 25.32 -6.79 15.03
CA LYS A 95 24.82 -6.53 16.40
C LYS A 95 23.63 -7.42 16.75
N PHE A 96 22.71 -7.59 15.80
CA PHE A 96 21.61 -8.55 15.86
C PHE A 96 21.87 -9.66 14.85
N LYS A 97 21.79 -10.90 15.31
CA LYS A 97 22.16 -12.07 14.50
C LYS A 97 20.99 -12.59 13.66
N ILE A 98 19.76 -12.31 14.08
CA ILE A 98 18.51 -12.81 13.50
C ILE A 98 17.45 -11.71 13.71
N LEU A 99 16.68 -11.42 12.66
CA LEU A 99 15.44 -10.63 12.73
C LEU A 99 14.27 -11.63 12.81
N TYR A 100 13.42 -11.52 13.82
CA TYR A 100 12.28 -12.41 14.01
C TYR A 100 10.98 -11.61 13.84
N ALA A 101 10.14 -12.02 12.90
CA ALA A 101 8.79 -11.47 12.75
C ALA A 101 7.83 -12.28 13.63
N MET A 102 7.18 -11.61 14.58
CA MET A 102 6.10 -12.21 15.38
C MET A 102 4.76 -11.79 14.77
N ASP A 103 3.86 -12.75 14.59
CA ASP A 103 2.57 -12.57 13.92
C ASP A 103 1.49 -11.84 14.75
N GLY A 104 1.88 -11.13 15.81
CA GLY A 104 0.93 -10.44 16.70
C GLY A 104 -0.04 -11.37 17.44
N ASN A 105 0.31 -12.66 17.57
CA ASN A 105 -0.52 -13.71 18.15
C ASN A 105 -1.74 -14.10 17.30
N ASP A 106 -1.79 -13.68 16.03
CA ASP A 106 -2.94 -13.93 15.15
C ASP A 106 -3.07 -15.40 14.75
N SER A 107 -1.96 -16.15 14.60
CA SER A 107 -2.04 -17.61 14.38
C SER A 107 -2.61 -18.34 15.59
N LEU A 108 -2.28 -17.91 16.82
CA LEU A 108 -2.83 -18.51 18.05
C LEU A 108 -4.33 -18.22 18.17
N LYS A 109 -4.76 -16.97 17.88
CA LYS A 109 -6.18 -16.59 17.84
C LYS A 109 -6.95 -17.41 16.79
N HIS A 110 -6.35 -17.63 15.62
CA HIS A 110 -6.92 -18.46 14.57
C HIS A 110 -7.07 -19.92 14.98
N ILE A 111 -6.07 -20.51 15.66
CA ILE A 111 -6.12 -21.89 16.17
C ILE A 111 -7.18 -22.01 17.27
N LEU A 112 -7.25 -21.05 18.20
CA LEU A 112 -8.23 -21.04 19.30
C LEU A 112 -9.68 -20.91 18.79
N HIS A 113 -9.91 -20.04 17.81
CA HIS A 113 -11.24 -19.86 17.20
C HIS A 113 -11.69 -21.09 16.40
N HIS A 114 -10.77 -21.95 15.97
CA HIS A 114 -11.08 -23.18 15.24
C HIS A 114 -11.50 -24.35 16.15
N ILE A 115 -11.32 -24.22 17.47
CA ILE A 115 -11.51 -25.31 18.44
C ILE A 115 -12.77 -25.11 19.31
N MET A 116 -13.29 -23.89 19.43
CA MET A 116 -14.48 -23.59 20.24
C MET A 116 -15.73 -23.47 19.35
N GLU A 117 -16.47 -24.57 19.18
CA GLU A 117 -17.89 -24.52 18.81
C GLU A 117 -18.70 -24.18 20.08
N ASP A 118 -18.75 -22.92 20.49
CA ASP A 118 -19.99 -22.30 21.01
C ASP A 118 -19.82 -20.83 21.43
N GLU A 119 -20.92 -20.11 21.24
CA GLU A 119 -21.19 -18.71 21.62
C GLU A 119 -20.87 -18.42 23.09
N ASP A 120 -19.92 -17.53 23.34
CA ASP A 120 -20.08 -16.32 24.15
C ASP A 120 -18.71 -15.77 24.55
N SER A 121 -18.61 -14.45 24.53
CA SER A 121 -17.42 -13.70 24.92
C SER A 121 -17.15 -13.85 26.43
N HIS A 122 -16.50 -14.94 26.81
CA HIS A 122 -15.89 -15.12 28.13
C HIS A 122 -14.38 -15.33 27.98
N GLU A 123 -13.61 -14.80 28.94
CA GLU A 123 -12.15 -14.97 29.00
C GLU A 123 -11.77 -16.43 28.73
N LEU A 124 -10.88 -16.61 27.75
CA LEU A 124 -10.43 -17.90 27.24
C LEU A 124 -9.87 -18.78 28.38
N PRO A 125 -10.31 -20.04 28.52
CA PRO A 125 -9.65 -20.99 29.40
C PRO A 125 -8.33 -21.46 28.77
N THR A 126 -7.26 -20.72 29.02
CA THR A 126 -5.88 -20.93 28.53
C THR A 126 -5.22 -22.17 29.17
N THR A 127 -5.74 -23.37 28.95
CA THR A 127 -5.16 -24.62 29.47
C THR A 127 -4.66 -25.58 28.38
N GLN A 128 -4.67 -25.18 27.10
CA GLN A 128 -4.22 -26.02 25.99
C GLN A 128 -2.70 -25.92 25.77
N LYS A 129 -2.01 -27.07 25.83
CA LYS A 129 -0.57 -27.20 25.51
C LYS A 129 -0.42 -27.53 24.02
N VAL A 130 0.10 -26.60 23.22
CA VAL A 130 0.52 -26.88 21.84
C VAL A 130 1.82 -27.71 21.92
N PRO A 131 1.91 -28.90 21.28
CA PRO A 131 3.07 -29.79 21.41
C PRO A 131 4.37 -29.28 20.77
N MET A 132 4.34 -28.14 20.07
CA MET A 132 5.49 -27.61 19.35
C MET A 132 6.30 -26.66 20.23
N THR A 133 7.61 -26.88 20.27
CA THR A 133 8.61 -26.00 20.91
C THR A 133 8.73 -24.62 20.24
N CYS A 134 7.99 -24.38 19.15
CA CYS A 134 7.93 -23.09 18.46
C CYS A 134 7.06 -22.04 19.18
N TYR A 135 6.29 -22.45 20.20
CA TYR A 135 5.45 -21.55 20.98
C TYR A 135 5.99 -21.41 22.40
N LEU A 136 6.18 -20.17 22.84
CA LEU A 136 6.52 -19.85 24.22
C LEU A 136 5.26 -19.92 25.09
N SER A 137 5.38 -20.45 26.30
CA SER A 137 4.26 -20.45 27.25
C SER A 137 3.92 -19.02 27.67
N CYS A 138 2.64 -18.74 27.93
CA CYS A 138 2.20 -17.43 28.45
C CYS A 138 2.96 -17.07 29.73
N GLU A 139 3.12 -18.02 30.66
CA GLU A 139 3.89 -17.82 31.90
C GLU A 139 5.33 -17.34 31.65
N LEU A 140 5.99 -17.87 30.61
CA LEU A 140 7.33 -17.47 30.23
C LEU A 140 7.33 -16.09 29.58
N VAL A 141 6.38 -15.79 28.68
CA VAL A 141 6.26 -14.48 28.02
C VAL A 141 5.92 -13.38 29.04
N ASP A 142 5.00 -13.66 29.96
CA ASP A 142 4.56 -12.74 31.01
C ASP A 142 5.69 -12.41 31.99
N SER A 143 6.68 -13.31 32.16
CA SER A 143 7.89 -13.04 32.95
C SER A 143 8.74 -11.91 32.38
N PHE A 144 8.65 -11.65 31.07
CA PHE A 144 9.34 -10.55 30.39
C PHE A 144 8.51 -9.25 30.34
N ALA A 145 7.21 -9.29 30.67
CA ALA A 145 6.34 -8.11 30.69
C ALA A 145 6.75 -7.09 31.78
N GLN A 146 7.48 -7.53 32.81
CA GLN A 146 7.93 -6.70 33.92
C GLN A 146 9.44 -6.39 33.93
N SER A 147 10.22 -6.88 32.95
CA SER A 147 11.62 -6.48 32.83
C SER A 147 11.72 -5.04 32.27
N ALA A 148 12.28 -4.18 33.11
CA ALA A 148 12.47 -2.73 32.94
C ALA A 148 13.12 -2.31 31.60
N PRO A 149 13.09 -1.01 31.23
CA PRO A 149 13.29 -0.54 29.88
C PRO A 149 14.64 -0.99 29.34
N ILE A 150 14.61 -1.54 28.13
CA ILE A 150 15.77 -1.95 27.32
C ILE A 150 16.90 -0.95 27.56
N GLN A 151 17.96 -1.37 28.25
CA GLN A 151 19.20 -0.60 28.29
C GLN A 151 19.69 -0.50 26.85
N SER A 152 19.40 0.66 26.25
CA SER A 152 19.81 1.07 24.93
C SER A 152 21.30 0.77 24.75
N THR A 153 21.56 -0.30 24.02
CA THR A 153 22.90 -0.60 23.53
C THR A 153 23.20 0.49 22.51
N GLN A 154 24.05 1.46 22.84
CA GLN A 154 24.35 2.68 22.08
C GLN A 154 24.44 2.53 20.54
N SER A 155 24.80 1.34 20.05
CA SER A 155 24.84 1.00 18.63
C SER A 155 23.46 0.82 17.93
N THR A 156 22.33 0.64 18.63
CA THR A 156 20.98 0.60 18.01
C THR A 156 20.44 2.00 17.89
N SER A 157 20.81 2.86 18.85
CA SER A 157 20.57 4.28 18.70
C SER A 157 21.30 4.83 17.49
N LYS A 158 22.42 4.25 17.06
CA LYS A 158 23.13 4.72 15.88
C LYS A 158 22.41 4.30 14.60
N ASP A 159 22.08 3.02 14.44
CA ASP A 159 21.40 2.52 13.23
C ASP A 159 19.97 3.06 13.10
N ILE A 160 19.21 3.14 14.21
CA ILE A 160 17.89 3.76 14.23
C ILE A 160 18.00 5.27 13.98
N LYS A 161 19.05 5.94 14.46
CA LYS A 161 19.29 7.36 14.10
C LYS A 161 19.76 7.51 12.67
N GLU A 162 20.52 6.58 12.10
CA GLU A 162 20.95 6.64 10.71
C GLU A 162 19.76 6.39 9.77
N GLU A 163 18.91 5.42 10.08
CA GLU A 163 17.65 5.16 9.37
C GLU A 163 16.64 6.29 9.60
N GLN A 164 16.49 6.80 10.82
CA GLN A 164 15.68 7.99 11.09
C GLN A 164 16.22 9.21 10.36
N SER A 165 17.53 9.48 10.38
CA SER A 165 18.13 10.60 9.64
C SER A 165 18.05 10.42 8.12
N TYR A 166 18.08 9.18 7.63
CA TYR A 166 17.85 8.85 6.23
C TYR A 166 16.38 9.10 5.84
N LEU A 167 15.43 8.62 6.65
CA LEU A 167 14.00 8.83 6.42
C LEU A 167 13.58 10.28 6.64
N GLU A 168 14.10 10.97 7.65
CA GLU A 168 13.96 12.43 7.87
C GLU A 168 14.59 13.23 6.71
N GLY A 169 15.66 12.70 6.10
CA GLY A 169 16.27 13.26 4.90
C GLY A 169 15.46 13.03 3.62
N LEU A 170 14.58 12.02 3.61
CA LEU A 170 13.65 11.70 2.51
C LEU A 170 12.25 12.26 2.73
N GLU A 171 11.91 12.67 3.95
CA GLU A 171 10.61 13.25 4.30
C GLU A 171 10.36 14.56 3.52
N MET A 172 11.45 15.24 3.12
CA MET A 172 11.40 16.50 2.41
C MET A 172 12.21 16.44 1.12
N GLU A 173 11.53 16.62 -0.01
CA GLU A 173 12.15 16.89 -1.30
C GLU A 173 13.15 18.06 -1.15
N PRO A 174 14.35 18.00 -1.78
CA PRO A 174 15.37 19.03 -1.61
C PRO A 174 14.80 20.41 -1.91
N LEU A 175 14.85 21.29 -0.90
CA LEU A 175 14.19 22.59 -0.90
C LEU A 175 14.47 23.43 -2.17
N ASN A 176 15.65 23.30 -2.75
CA ASN A 176 16.03 23.99 -3.97
C ASN A 176 15.24 23.50 -5.19
N GLU A 177 15.06 22.19 -5.36
CA GLU A 177 14.30 21.61 -6.48
C GLU A 177 12.81 21.94 -6.34
N THR A 178 12.28 21.88 -5.11
CA THR A 178 10.89 22.28 -4.81
C THR A 178 10.63 23.73 -5.17
N LEU A 179 11.51 24.65 -4.77
CA LEU A 179 11.39 26.06 -5.11
C LEU A 179 11.54 26.32 -6.61
N GLN A 180 12.41 25.59 -7.31
CA GLN A 180 12.57 25.69 -8.77
C GLN A 180 11.31 25.23 -9.52
N MET A 181 10.67 24.14 -9.07
CA MET A 181 9.40 23.65 -9.61
C MET A 181 8.25 24.63 -9.34
N GLU A 182 8.13 25.14 -8.11
CA GLU A 182 7.14 26.16 -7.76
C GLU A 182 7.32 27.44 -8.58
N TYR A 183 8.57 27.86 -8.79
CA TYR A 183 8.91 29.01 -9.61
C TYR A 183 8.53 28.79 -11.09
N TRP A 184 8.85 27.63 -11.65
CA TRP A 184 8.47 27.27 -13.01
C TRP A 184 6.94 27.27 -13.17
N GLN A 185 6.21 26.64 -12.25
CA GLN A 185 4.75 26.61 -12.27
C GLN A 185 4.14 28.01 -12.12
N ALA A 186 4.70 28.87 -11.27
CA ALA A 186 4.28 30.25 -11.11
C ALA A 186 4.50 31.08 -12.39
N LEU A 187 5.58 30.84 -13.13
CA LEU A 187 5.82 31.48 -14.43
C LEU A 187 4.82 31.02 -15.50
N VAL A 188 4.48 29.72 -15.53
CA VAL A 188 3.43 29.20 -16.42
C VAL A 188 2.07 29.84 -16.11
N ASN A 189 1.72 29.94 -14.82
CA ASN A 189 0.48 30.59 -14.38
C ASN A 189 0.46 32.08 -14.74
N LEU A 190 1.56 32.79 -14.52
CA LEU A 190 1.70 34.21 -14.90
C LEU A 190 1.52 34.43 -16.40
N GLU A 191 2.06 33.54 -17.25
CA GLU A 191 1.85 33.62 -18.70
C GLU A 191 0.38 33.38 -19.07
N ALA A 192 -0.29 32.44 -18.39
CA ALA A 192 -1.70 32.14 -18.60
C ALA A 192 -2.62 33.30 -18.16
N SER A 193 -2.40 33.86 -16.96
CA SER A 193 -3.18 34.98 -16.44
C SER A 193 -2.94 36.27 -17.25
N LYS A 194 -1.73 36.48 -17.76
CA LYS A 194 -1.44 37.57 -18.71
C LYS A 194 -2.27 37.45 -20.00
N LYS A 195 -2.33 36.26 -20.60
CA LYS A 195 -3.14 36.02 -21.82
C LYS A 195 -4.63 36.25 -21.56
N ASP A 196 -5.12 35.83 -20.40
CA ASP A 196 -6.51 36.05 -19.98
C ASP A 196 -6.82 37.54 -19.73
N LEU A 197 -5.90 38.27 -19.10
CA LEU A 197 -5.99 39.71 -18.91
C LEU A 197 -6.04 40.45 -20.25
N ASP A 198 -5.14 40.14 -21.18
CA ASP A 198 -5.12 40.73 -22.52
C ASP A 198 -6.46 40.50 -23.25
N LEU A 199 -7.02 39.29 -23.14
CA LEU A 199 -8.31 38.94 -23.74
C LEU A 199 -9.48 39.72 -23.11
N LYS A 200 -9.50 39.85 -21.78
CA LYS A 200 -10.56 40.58 -21.05
C LYS A 200 -10.45 42.09 -21.21
N SER A 201 -9.24 42.63 -21.35
CA SER A 201 -8.99 44.04 -21.65
C SER A 201 -9.57 44.41 -23.02
N VAL A 202 -9.31 43.58 -24.05
CA VAL A 202 -9.91 43.77 -25.39
C VAL A 202 -11.43 43.67 -25.35
N LEU A 203 -11.99 42.73 -24.57
CA LEU A 203 -13.45 42.58 -24.43
C LEU A 203 -14.10 43.80 -23.77
N TRP A 204 -13.45 44.39 -22.77
CA TRP A 204 -13.92 45.62 -22.13
C TRP A 204 -13.95 46.78 -23.14
N ASP A 205 -12.86 47.00 -23.88
CA ASP A 205 -12.72 48.09 -24.85
C ASP A 205 -13.76 48.06 -25.98
N VAL A 206 -14.21 46.86 -26.39
CA VAL A 206 -15.14 46.66 -27.51
C VAL A 206 -16.61 46.88 -27.15
N THR A 207 -16.95 47.09 -25.86
CA THR A 207 -18.34 47.25 -25.41
C THR A 207 -18.88 48.66 -25.74
N THR A 208 -19.00 48.99 -27.02
CA THR A 208 -19.56 50.26 -27.53
C THR A 208 -21.03 50.06 -27.96
N PRO A 209 -21.99 50.88 -27.50
CA PRO A 209 -23.41 50.61 -27.73
C PRO A 209 -23.82 50.91 -29.18
N SER A 210 -24.43 49.91 -29.85
CA SER A 210 -24.95 50.05 -31.22
C SER A 210 -26.44 50.41 -31.30
N ASP A 211 -27.23 50.12 -30.25
CA ASP A 211 -28.69 50.38 -30.23
C ASP A 211 -29.20 50.77 -28.83
N LEU A 212 -29.95 51.87 -28.75
CA LEU A 212 -30.38 52.53 -27.51
C LEU A 212 -31.57 51.85 -26.78
N LYS A 213 -32.09 50.74 -27.32
CA LYS A 213 -33.36 50.13 -26.87
C LYS A 213 -33.27 49.24 -25.63
N ASP A 214 -32.07 48.81 -25.21
CA ASP A 214 -31.87 47.91 -24.08
C ASP A 214 -30.74 48.38 -23.13
N TYR A 215 -30.89 49.60 -22.63
CA TYR A 215 -29.90 50.23 -21.73
C TYR A 215 -29.60 49.41 -20.47
N ALA A 216 -30.61 48.80 -19.85
CA ALA A 216 -30.42 47.99 -18.63
C ALA A 216 -29.59 46.71 -18.90
N THR A 217 -29.84 46.04 -20.02
CA THR A 217 -29.09 44.85 -20.46
C THR A 217 -27.65 45.21 -20.80
N TYR A 218 -27.44 46.35 -21.45
CA TYR A 218 -26.11 46.89 -21.77
C TYR A 218 -25.31 47.20 -20.49
N MET A 219 -25.90 47.95 -19.55
CA MET A 219 -25.24 48.29 -18.27
C MET A 219 -24.86 47.04 -17.46
N CYS A 220 -25.70 46.00 -17.47
CA CYS A 220 -25.37 44.74 -16.81
C CYS A 220 -24.21 44.00 -17.50
N LYS A 221 -24.14 44.05 -18.84
CA LYS A 221 -23.03 43.46 -19.61
C LYS A 221 -21.72 44.21 -19.42
N THR A 222 -21.75 45.55 -19.41
CA THR A 222 -20.55 46.37 -19.16
C THR A 222 -20.03 46.17 -17.75
N GLN A 223 -20.92 46.14 -16.75
CA GLN A 223 -20.51 45.90 -15.36
C GLN A 223 -19.88 44.52 -15.16
N LYS A 224 -20.43 43.48 -15.80
CA LYS A 224 -19.85 42.12 -15.77
C LYS A 224 -18.48 42.06 -16.44
N ALA A 225 -18.32 42.72 -17.59
CA ALA A 225 -17.03 42.79 -18.30
C ALA A 225 -15.98 43.56 -17.48
N GLU A 226 -16.39 44.67 -16.85
CA GLU A 226 -15.56 45.46 -15.95
C GLU A 226 -15.12 44.65 -14.71
N THR A 227 -16.06 43.98 -14.03
CA THR A 227 -15.73 43.10 -12.90
C THR A 227 -14.81 41.94 -13.31
N ALA A 228 -15.05 41.32 -14.47
CA ALA A 228 -14.19 40.24 -14.98
C ALA A 228 -12.77 40.73 -15.30
N HIS A 229 -12.64 41.95 -15.83
CA HIS A 229 -11.34 42.59 -16.09
C HIS A 229 -10.60 42.91 -14.80
N TRP A 230 -11.27 43.50 -13.79
CA TRP A 230 -10.67 43.74 -12.47
C TRP A 230 -10.18 42.45 -11.82
N HIS A 231 -10.98 41.38 -11.84
CA HIS A 231 -10.55 40.07 -11.33
C HIS A 231 -9.32 39.52 -12.08
N ALA A 232 -9.23 39.74 -13.40
CA ALA A 232 -8.06 39.31 -14.16
C ALA A 232 -6.80 40.13 -13.83
N ILE A 233 -6.95 41.44 -13.58
CA ILE A 233 -5.87 42.29 -13.08
C ILE A 233 -5.39 41.77 -11.72
N ASP A 234 -6.31 41.50 -10.80
CA ASP A 234 -5.98 41.03 -9.46
C ASP A 234 -5.26 39.67 -9.51
N MET A 235 -5.76 38.72 -10.29
CA MET A 235 -5.10 37.42 -10.50
C MET A 235 -3.69 37.56 -11.08
N TYR A 236 -3.52 38.41 -12.11
CA TYR A 236 -2.21 38.67 -12.69
C TYR A 236 -1.23 39.31 -11.68
N ASN A 237 -1.71 40.26 -10.87
CA ASN A 237 -0.90 40.90 -9.84
C ASN A 237 -0.51 39.91 -8.72
N GLU A 238 -1.41 39.01 -8.34
CA GLU A 238 -1.15 37.95 -7.37
C GLU A 238 -0.10 36.97 -7.89
N ASP A 239 -0.26 36.48 -9.13
CA ASP A 239 0.73 35.62 -9.80
C ASP A 239 2.09 36.33 -9.91
N LEU A 240 2.10 37.62 -10.26
CA LEU A 240 3.32 38.42 -10.36
C LEU A 240 4.02 38.54 -9.00
N HIS A 241 3.26 38.73 -7.93
CA HIS A 241 3.80 38.80 -6.57
C HIS A 241 4.42 37.46 -6.15
N ILE A 242 3.76 36.34 -6.45
CA ILE A 242 4.29 34.98 -6.19
C ILE A 242 5.62 34.77 -6.94
N VAL A 243 5.68 35.13 -8.22
CA VAL A 243 6.91 35.03 -9.02
C VAL A 243 8.03 35.91 -8.46
N GLN A 244 7.73 37.12 -8.00
CA GLN A 244 8.72 38.02 -7.38
C GLN A 244 9.27 37.46 -6.07
N ASP A 245 8.41 36.94 -5.21
CA ASP A 245 8.79 36.31 -3.94
C ASP A 245 9.69 35.09 -4.17
N LEU A 246 9.31 34.21 -5.10
CA LEU A 246 10.12 33.03 -5.46
C LEU A 246 11.46 33.42 -6.11
N LYS A 247 11.49 34.48 -6.92
CA LYS A 247 12.73 35.03 -7.48
C LYS A 247 13.68 35.51 -6.39
N SER A 248 13.16 36.19 -5.36
CA SER A 248 13.96 36.61 -4.20
C SER A 248 14.51 35.42 -3.41
N LYS A 249 13.71 34.36 -3.24
CA LYS A 249 14.13 33.13 -2.52
C LYS A 249 15.21 32.34 -3.27
N LEU A 250 15.14 32.26 -4.60
CA LEU A 250 16.11 31.55 -5.43
C LEU A 250 17.33 32.41 -5.82
N ASN A 251 17.34 33.70 -5.47
CA ASN A 251 18.41 34.66 -5.81
C ASN A 251 18.73 34.72 -7.32
N ILE A 252 17.68 34.72 -8.15
CA ILE A 252 17.79 34.74 -9.61
C ILE A 252 17.69 36.19 -10.11
N ASP A 253 18.62 36.64 -10.95
CA ASP A 253 18.63 38.02 -11.46
C ASP A 253 17.74 38.22 -12.69
N SER A 254 17.73 37.26 -13.63
CA SER A 254 16.93 37.30 -14.87
C SER A 254 15.81 36.26 -14.87
N CYS A 255 14.59 36.67 -15.23
CA CYS A 255 13.43 35.78 -15.31
C CYS A 255 13.68 34.64 -16.30
N TRP A 256 13.27 33.41 -15.95
CA TRP A 256 13.37 32.30 -16.87
C TRP A 256 12.49 32.50 -18.09
N THR A 257 13.01 32.12 -19.25
CA THR A 257 12.28 32.17 -20.52
C THR A 257 12.23 30.78 -21.16
N PRO A 258 11.22 30.46 -21.98
CA PRO A 258 11.10 29.14 -22.62
C PRO A 258 12.24 28.73 -23.56
N LYS A 259 13.26 29.57 -23.74
CA LYS A 259 14.45 29.31 -24.57
C LYS A 259 15.70 28.97 -23.75
N GLN A 260 15.61 29.06 -22.43
CA GLN A 260 16.71 28.86 -21.52
C GLN A 260 16.76 27.39 -21.04
N PRO A 261 17.96 26.82 -20.83
CA PRO A 261 18.09 25.44 -20.34
C PRO A 261 17.47 25.26 -18.96
N GLU A 262 17.57 26.26 -18.08
CA GLU A 262 17.01 26.22 -16.71
C GLU A 262 15.49 26.03 -16.71
N TRP A 263 14.81 26.55 -17.74
CA TRP A 263 13.37 26.34 -17.93
C TRP A 263 13.04 24.88 -18.28
N HIS A 264 13.86 24.26 -19.11
CA HIS A 264 13.68 22.87 -19.52
C HIS A 264 14.01 21.90 -18.39
N ASP A 265 15.07 22.18 -17.62
CA ASP A 265 15.46 21.37 -16.46
C ASP A 265 14.36 21.38 -15.39
N ALA A 266 13.81 22.55 -15.07
CA ALA A 266 12.70 22.67 -14.13
C ALA A 266 11.41 22.03 -14.66
N ALA A 267 11.11 22.16 -15.95
CA ALA A 267 9.99 21.45 -16.56
C ALA A 267 10.13 19.92 -16.42
N HIS A 268 11.32 19.39 -16.67
CA HIS A 268 11.62 17.97 -16.52
C HIS A 268 11.45 17.49 -15.06
N LEU A 269 11.90 18.29 -14.08
CA LEU A 269 11.69 17.98 -12.66
C LEU A 269 10.21 17.92 -12.31
N VAL A 270 9.40 18.89 -12.77
CA VAL A 270 7.94 18.87 -12.56
C VAL A 270 7.32 17.62 -13.19
N THR A 271 7.68 17.28 -14.43
CA THR A 271 7.15 16.09 -15.10
C THR A 271 7.52 14.81 -14.34
N LYS A 272 8.79 14.65 -13.95
CA LYS A 272 9.24 13.51 -13.15
C LYS A 272 8.50 13.40 -11.82
N ARG A 273 8.34 14.51 -11.10
CA ARG A 273 7.57 14.55 -9.85
C ARG A 273 6.11 14.17 -10.04
N THR A 274 5.47 14.68 -11.09
CA THR A 274 4.06 14.33 -11.37
C THR A 274 3.90 12.85 -11.70
N PHE A 275 4.86 12.26 -12.43
CA PHE A 275 4.89 10.83 -12.69
C PHE A 275 5.07 10.02 -11.40
N GLN A 276 6.04 10.37 -10.55
CA GLN A 276 6.28 9.68 -9.29
C GLN A 276 5.07 9.75 -8.35
N HIS A 277 4.45 10.93 -8.20
CA HIS A 277 3.24 11.04 -7.38
C HIS A 277 2.06 10.23 -7.94
N ALA A 278 1.88 10.21 -9.27
CA ALA A 278 0.82 9.40 -9.88
C ALA A 278 1.07 7.91 -9.66
N LEU A 279 2.33 7.48 -9.71
CA LEU A 279 2.76 6.11 -9.42
C LEU A 279 2.50 5.74 -7.96
N ASP A 280 3.00 6.52 -7.01
CA ASP A 280 2.84 6.28 -5.56
C ASP A 280 1.34 6.27 -5.17
N HIS A 281 0.55 7.16 -5.78
CA HIS A 281 -0.89 7.23 -5.54
C HIS A 281 -1.61 5.97 -6.05
N LEU A 282 -1.29 5.54 -7.28
CA LEU A 282 -1.84 4.31 -7.86
C LEU A 282 -1.50 3.08 -7.00
N GLU A 283 -0.24 2.98 -6.58
CA GLU A 283 0.23 1.90 -5.73
C GLU A 283 -0.48 1.88 -4.38
N ALA A 284 -0.57 3.02 -3.69
CA ALA A 284 -1.25 3.11 -2.41
C ALA A 284 -2.70 2.63 -2.50
N LEU A 285 -3.42 2.98 -3.57
CA LEU A 285 -4.78 2.52 -3.80
C LEU A 285 -4.88 1.01 -4.05
N ILE A 286 -3.92 0.43 -4.77
CA ILE A 286 -3.87 -1.02 -5.04
C ILE A 286 -3.56 -1.79 -3.77
N ILE A 287 -2.56 -1.36 -3.00
CA ILE A 287 -2.24 -1.91 -1.68
C ILE A 287 -3.48 -1.85 -0.77
N MET A 288 -4.16 -0.71 -0.72
CA MET A 288 -5.41 -0.56 0.02
C MET A 288 -6.48 -1.55 -0.45
N GLN A 289 -6.67 -1.72 -1.76
CA GLN A 289 -7.63 -2.69 -2.29
C GLN A 289 -7.29 -4.13 -1.88
N ILE A 290 -6.01 -4.53 -1.94
CA ILE A 290 -5.55 -5.85 -1.51
C ILE A 290 -5.88 -6.08 -0.02
N PHE A 291 -5.62 -5.11 0.85
CA PHE A 291 -5.98 -5.22 2.27
C PHE A 291 -7.51 -5.32 2.49
N GLU A 292 -8.31 -4.59 1.74
CA GLU A 292 -9.77 -4.69 1.82
C GLU A 292 -10.30 -6.05 1.31
N LEU A 293 -9.69 -6.60 0.25
CA LEU A 293 -9.98 -7.95 -0.22
C LEU A 293 -9.58 -9.01 0.82
N LEU A 294 -8.45 -8.86 1.50
CA LEU A 294 -8.04 -9.75 2.59
C LEU A 294 -9.07 -9.75 3.73
N LYS A 295 -9.60 -8.58 4.11
CA LYS A 295 -10.68 -8.47 5.13
C LYS A 295 -11.96 -9.19 4.72
N MET A 296 -12.29 -9.20 3.43
CA MET A 296 -13.45 -9.93 2.89
C MET A 296 -13.34 -11.45 3.09
N ASN A 297 -12.11 -11.96 3.08
CA ASN A 297 -11.81 -13.38 3.09
C ASN A 297 -11.64 -13.96 4.50
N CYS A 298 -11.70 -13.14 5.55
CA CYS A 298 -11.73 -13.60 6.94
C CYS A 298 -13.10 -14.21 7.28
N ALA A 299 -13.12 -15.50 7.63
CA ALA A 299 -14.32 -16.20 8.09
C ALA A 299 -14.91 -15.54 9.35
N GLY A 300 -16.24 -15.36 9.40
CA GLY A 300 -16.95 -14.72 10.52
C GLY A 300 -17.44 -13.28 10.26
N THR A 301 -17.23 -12.71 9.06
CA THR A 301 -17.78 -11.39 8.72
C THR A 301 -19.30 -11.43 8.55
N ARG A 302 -20.05 -10.83 9.49
CA ARG A 302 -21.52 -10.68 9.42
C ARG A 302 -21.93 -10.00 8.11
N TYR A 303 -23.05 -10.42 7.52
CA TYR A 303 -23.60 -9.91 6.22
C TYR A 303 -23.56 -8.38 6.04
N LYS A 304 -23.79 -7.61 7.11
CA LYS A 304 -23.70 -6.14 7.07
C LYS A 304 -22.28 -5.65 6.78
N MET A 305 -21.26 -6.27 7.36
CA MET A 305 -19.85 -5.94 7.12
C MET A 305 -19.45 -6.27 5.68
N GLN A 306 -19.86 -7.44 5.18
CA GLN A 306 -19.62 -7.81 3.78
C GLN A 306 -20.21 -6.79 2.80
N LYS A 307 -21.43 -6.29 3.05
CA LYS A 307 -22.05 -5.24 2.24
C LYS A 307 -21.26 -3.91 2.28
N HIS A 308 -20.65 -3.57 3.42
CA HIS A 308 -19.78 -2.40 3.52
C HIS A 308 -18.48 -2.60 2.74
N ILE A 309 -17.83 -3.75 2.88
CA ILE A 309 -16.59 -4.09 2.15
C ILE A 309 -16.83 -4.04 0.63
N VAL A 310 -17.93 -4.62 0.12
CA VAL A 310 -18.27 -4.54 -1.31
C VAL A 310 -18.43 -3.09 -1.79
N LYS A 311 -19.06 -2.22 -0.99
CA LYS A 311 -19.18 -0.79 -1.35
C LYS A 311 -17.84 -0.08 -1.36
N VAL A 312 -16.97 -0.38 -0.39
CA VAL A 312 -15.61 0.18 -0.33
C VAL A 312 -14.80 -0.27 -1.55
N LEU A 313 -14.88 -1.55 -1.92
CA LEU A 313 -14.22 -2.08 -3.12
C LEU A 313 -14.69 -1.40 -4.41
N GLN A 314 -15.99 -1.12 -4.55
CA GLN A 314 -16.53 -0.38 -5.71
C GLN A 314 -16.02 1.06 -5.79
N VAL A 315 -15.93 1.74 -4.64
CA VAL A 315 -15.37 3.10 -4.56
C VAL A 315 -13.88 3.08 -4.90
N HIS A 316 -13.13 2.13 -4.34
CA HIS A 316 -11.70 1.98 -4.60
C HIS A 316 -11.42 1.62 -6.07
N SER A 317 -12.21 0.73 -6.69
CA SER A 317 -12.07 0.41 -8.11
C SER A 317 -12.24 1.64 -9.00
N SER A 318 -13.24 2.49 -8.72
CA SER A 318 -13.38 3.77 -9.44
C SER A 318 -12.18 4.70 -9.22
N ALA A 319 -11.66 4.76 -8.00
CA ALA A 319 -10.48 5.58 -7.68
C ALA A 319 -9.21 5.08 -8.40
N ILE A 320 -9.02 3.76 -8.49
CA ILE A 320 -7.89 3.16 -9.20
C ILE A 320 -7.99 3.43 -10.71
N CYS A 321 -9.18 3.39 -11.31
CA CYS A 321 -9.34 3.79 -12.71
C CYS A 321 -8.87 5.23 -12.95
N ILE A 322 -9.24 6.16 -12.08
CA ILE A 322 -8.84 7.57 -12.18
C ILE A 322 -7.31 7.70 -11.97
N ALA A 323 -6.75 7.03 -10.96
CA ALA A 323 -5.32 7.05 -10.71
C ALA A 323 -4.52 6.42 -11.86
N LEU A 324 -5.05 5.37 -12.51
CA LEU A 324 -4.46 4.74 -13.69
C LEU A 324 -4.45 5.69 -14.88
N GLU A 325 -5.54 6.43 -15.11
CA GLU A 325 -5.59 7.46 -16.16
C GLU A 325 -4.57 8.58 -15.90
N GLN A 326 -4.42 9.01 -14.64
CA GLN A 326 -3.42 10.00 -14.24
C GLN A 326 -1.99 9.48 -14.45
N TYR A 327 -1.72 8.23 -14.04
CA TYR A 327 -0.44 7.56 -14.28
C TYR A 327 -0.13 7.47 -15.77
N ASN A 328 -1.05 6.99 -16.60
CA ASN A 328 -0.86 6.85 -18.04
C ASN A 328 -0.63 8.22 -18.72
N THR A 329 -1.30 9.26 -18.25
CA THR A 329 -1.08 10.64 -18.72
C THR A 329 0.32 11.14 -18.38
N ALA A 330 0.77 10.92 -17.14
CA ALA A 330 2.10 11.32 -16.70
C ALA A 330 3.21 10.48 -17.34
N ALA A 331 3.01 9.18 -17.51
CA ALA A 331 3.94 8.24 -18.16
C ALA A 331 4.21 8.62 -19.63
N HIS A 332 3.18 9.12 -20.32
CA HIS A 332 3.30 9.65 -21.68
C HIS A 332 4.03 11.00 -21.77
N ALA A 333 4.02 11.79 -20.68
CA ALA A 333 4.66 13.10 -20.65
C ALA A 333 6.18 13.03 -20.39
N MET A 334 6.68 11.91 -19.86
CA MET A 334 8.10 11.65 -19.63
C MET A 334 8.87 11.46 -20.96
N ASP A 335 10.16 11.81 -20.95
CA ASP A 335 11.09 11.59 -22.06
C ASP A 335 12.30 10.75 -21.59
N PRO A 336 12.39 9.46 -21.95
CA PRO A 336 11.50 8.71 -22.84
C PRO A 336 10.16 8.31 -22.20
N PRO A 337 9.11 8.05 -22.99
CA PRO A 337 7.80 7.66 -22.47
C PRO A 337 7.86 6.30 -21.78
N HIS A 338 7.21 6.18 -20.62
CA HIS A 338 7.14 4.95 -19.83
C HIS A 338 6.01 4.01 -20.28
N CYS A 339 6.00 2.79 -19.74
CA CYS A 339 5.00 1.78 -20.03
C CYS A 339 3.59 2.25 -19.62
N ILE A 340 2.59 1.95 -20.46
CA ILE A 340 1.18 2.24 -20.19
C ILE A 340 0.56 1.00 -19.56
N LEU A 341 -0.15 1.18 -18.45
CA LEU A 341 -0.85 0.09 -17.76
C LEU A 341 -2.30 0.00 -18.21
N LYS A 342 -2.78 -1.23 -18.42
CA LYS A 342 -4.20 -1.49 -18.66
C LYS A 342 -4.92 -1.89 -17.38
N TRP A 343 -6.21 -1.62 -17.31
CA TRP A 343 -7.04 -2.05 -16.19
C TRP A 343 -6.99 -3.57 -15.98
N ASP A 344 -7.00 -4.36 -17.06
CA ASP A 344 -6.96 -5.83 -16.96
C ASP A 344 -5.68 -6.33 -16.27
N GLU A 345 -4.54 -5.71 -16.57
CA GLU A 345 -3.27 -5.99 -15.90
C GLU A 345 -3.33 -5.61 -14.42
N VAL A 346 -3.94 -4.46 -14.10
CA VAL A 346 -4.08 -3.99 -12.72
C VAL A 346 -5.06 -4.84 -11.89
N ALA A 347 -6.13 -5.33 -12.51
CA ALA A 347 -7.15 -6.15 -11.86
C ALA A 347 -6.69 -7.60 -11.63
N GLU A 348 -5.71 -8.08 -12.39
CA GLU A 348 -5.13 -9.42 -12.24
C GLU A 348 -4.15 -9.53 -11.06
N TYR A 349 -3.65 -8.41 -10.51
CA TYR A 349 -2.77 -8.44 -9.35
C TYR A 349 -3.52 -8.88 -8.09
N ALA A 350 -3.34 -10.14 -7.72
CA ALA A 350 -3.93 -10.73 -6.51
C ALA A 350 -3.00 -10.63 -5.30
N PHE A 351 -1.69 -10.46 -5.53
CA PHE A 351 -0.67 -10.41 -4.49
C PHE A 351 0.23 -9.18 -4.60
N ILE A 352 0.66 -8.64 -3.46
CA ILE A 352 1.60 -7.49 -3.38
C ILE A 352 2.92 -7.81 -4.12
N THR A 353 3.34 -9.08 -4.13
CA THR A 353 4.56 -9.53 -4.82
C THR A 353 4.44 -9.58 -6.35
N GLU A 354 3.22 -9.49 -6.89
CA GLU A 354 2.98 -9.45 -8.33
C GLU A 354 2.94 -8.01 -8.84
N PHE A 355 2.74 -7.03 -7.95
CA PHE A 355 2.71 -5.60 -8.27
C PHE A 355 4.13 -5.00 -8.26
N ASP A 356 4.97 -5.43 -9.21
CA ASP A 356 6.38 -5.03 -9.31
C ASP A 356 6.62 -3.62 -9.93
N LEU A 357 5.61 -2.76 -9.97
CA LEU A 357 5.69 -1.41 -10.58
C LEU A 357 6.73 -0.51 -9.90
N LEU A 358 6.95 -0.73 -8.59
CA LEU A 358 7.99 -0.05 -7.82
C LEU A 358 9.39 -0.28 -8.36
N ARG A 359 9.68 -1.47 -8.91
CA ARG A 359 11.06 -1.87 -9.25
C ARG A 359 11.68 -0.99 -10.35
N ASP A 360 10.85 -0.33 -11.15
CA ASP A 360 11.28 0.63 -12.16
C ASP A 360 11.48 2.05 -11.60
N ALA A 361 10.79 2.43 -10.51
CA ALA A 361 11.01 3.72 -9.84
C ALA A 361 12.32 3.75 -9.02
N TRP A 362 12.73 2.62 -8.45
CA TRP A 362 13.97 2.52 -7.68
C TRP A 362 15.25 2.57 -8.53
N GLN A 363 15.16 2.40 -9.86
CA GLN A 363 16.35 2.43 -10.73
C GLN A 363 16.99 3.82 -10.83
N ASP A 364 16.20 4.89 -10.66
CA ASP A 364 16.66 6.28 -10.73
C ASP A 364 17.37 6.77 -9.45
N VAL A 365 17.21 6.07 -8.32
CA VAL A 365 17.85 6.40 -7.03
C VAL A 365 19.27 5.80 -6.95
N SER A 366 19.64 4.94 -7.91
CA SER A 366 20.88 4.15 -7.87
C SER A 366 22.04 4.65 -8.76
N GLN A 367 21.93 5.84 -9.35
CA GLN A 367 22.98 6.44 -10.19
C GLN A 367 23.92 7.39 -9.43
#